data_AF-A0A4Q6I9P1-F1
#
_entry.id   AF-A0A4Q6I9P1-F1
#
_cell.length_a   1.000
_cell.length_b   1.000
_cell.length_c   1.000
_cell.angle_alpha   90.00
_cell.angle_beta   90.00
_cell.angle_gamma   90.00
#
_symmetry.space_group_name_H-M   'P 1'
#
loop_
_entity.id
_entity.type
_entity.pdbx_description
1 polymer ?
#
loop_
_entity_poly.entity_id
_entity_poly.type
_entity_poly.pdbx_seq_one_letter_code
_entity_poly.pdbx_strand_id
1 'polypeptide(L)'
;MQAVTPGIEAVPRPRLRWLTELPLILLVYACYSAGRLLARGDVSTAVDHGLAILRIEKVLRINAEHPLNRLFTREAWLGVPADFWYASLHYLVTPALLIWLFRSRTKHYRAARTWLMTSTFIGLIGFTLMPTCPPRLLSAGYGFVDTMAQYSSYGWWAGEASAPRGLGSMTNQYAAMPSLHVGWALWCGVILWRYGGTRLTKVAGVLYPLVTTIVVMGTANHYFLDAVAGAAVMGAGLLLAPYVMRCANRVRTRLVTRAATSTAGAASLVASSASSTPGSRAAGASIVSGGCQTSAGERIPRQRESRLGPGAEPGASPADTGGGTPAAAR
;
A
#
# COMPACT_ATOMS: atom_id res chain seq x y z
N MET A 1 -23.02 -8.87 50.54
CA MET A 1 -23.06 -9.44 49.17
C MET A 1 -22.93 -8.26 48.19
N GLN A 2 -21.70 -7.90 47.84
CA GLN A 2 -21.40 -6.75 46.96
C GLN A 2 -21.55 -7.19 45.50
N ALA A 3 -22.38 -6.46 44.75
CA ALA A 3 -22.59 -6.69 43.33
C ALA A 3 -21.35 -6.24 42.54
N VAL A 4 -20.74 -7.18 41.82
CA VAL A 4 -19.64 -6.93 40.89
C VAL A 4 -20.24 -6.52 39.55
N THR A 5 -20.10 -5.25 39.19
CA THR A 5 -20.44 -4.73 37.86
C THR A 5 -19.39 -5.19 36.85
N PRO A 6 -19.75 -5.84 35.73
CA PRO A 6 -18.76 -6.28 34.74
C PRO A 6 -18.16 -5.06 34.04
N GLY A 7 -16.82 -5.01 34.01
CA GLY A 7 -16.05 -3.96 33.38
C GLY A 7 -16.37 -3.86 31.89
N ILE A 8 -16.71 -2.64 31.46
CA ILE A 8 -16.76 -2.28 30.04
C ILE A 8 -15.35 -2.52 29.48
N GLU A 9 -15.20 -3.55 28.66
CA GLU A 9 -14.00 -3.73 27.83
C GLU A 9 -13.79 -2.44 27.04
N ALA A 10 -12.76 -1.68 27.41
CA ALA A 10 -12.34 -0.50 26.69
C ALA A 10 -11.94 -0.93 25.27
N VAL A 11 -12.81 -0.65 24.29
CA VAL A 11 -12.52 -0.80 22.87
C VAL A 11 -11.16 -0.14 22.62
N PRO A 12 -10.13 -0.87 22.15
CA PRO A 12 -8.81 -0.30 21.94
C PRO A 12 -8.93 0.86 20.96
N ARG A 13 -8.80 2.10 21.47
CA ARG A 13 -8.71 3.30 20.63
C ARG A 13 -7.58 3.07 19.62
N PRO A 14 -7.75 3.44 18.34
CA PRO A 14 -6.71 3.28 17.33
C PRO A 14 -5.52 4.18 17.69
N ARG A 15 -4.57 3.64 18.47
CA ARG A 15 -3.37 4.35 18.89
C ARG A 15 -2.62 4.84 17.64
N LEU A 16 -2.24 6.12 17.67
CA LEU A 16 -1.56 6.90 16.65
C LEU A 16 -0.55 6.08 15.81
N ARG A 17 -0.98 5.58 14.65
CA ARG A 17 -0.11 5.03 13.58
C ARG A 17 0.63 6.11 12.78
N TRP A 18 0.46 7.38 13.13
CA TRP A 18 0.90 8.57 12.40
C TRP A 18 2.44 8.68 12.45
N LEU A 19 3.02 8.24 13.56
CA LEU A 19 4.47 8.08 13.75
C LEU A 19 5.12 7.05 12.81
N THR A 20 4.34 6.16 12.18
CA THR A 20 4.84 5.25 11.12
C THR A 20 4.56 5.75 9.70
N GLU A 21 3.78 6.82 9.56
CA GLU A 21 3.50 7.48 8.28
C GLU A 21 4.58 8.54 7.98
N LEU A 22 4.98 9.32 8.99
CA LEU A 22 6.03 10.36 8.88
C LEU A 22 7.38 9.84 8.35
N PRO A 23 7.96 8.73 8.84
CA PRO A 23 9.22 8.20 8.32
C PRO A 23 9.09 7.70 6.88
N LEU A 24 7.89 7.25 6.49
CA LEU A 24 7.64 6.77 5.14
C LEU A 24 7.51 7.95 4.16
N ILE A 25 6.80 9.01 4.54
CA ILE A 25 6.72 10.25 3.77
C ILE A 25 8.13 10.84 3.64
N LEU A 26 8.90 10.87 4.73
CA LEU A 26 10.28 11.33 4.74
C LEU A 26 11.18 10.45 3.86
N LEU A 27 11.00 9.12 3.86
CA LEU A 27 11.74 8.21 2.99
C LEU A 27 11.40 8.42 1.52
N VAL A 28 10.11 8.54 1.17
CA VAL A 28 9.68 8.83 -0.21
C VAL A 28 10.21 10.19 -0.66
N TYR A 29 10.13 11.21 0.22
CA TYR A 29 10.68 12.53 -0.03
C TYR A 29 12.21 12.50 -0.20
N ALA A 30 12.92 11.73 0.62
CA ALA A 30 14.37 11.56 0.53
C ALA A 30 14.77 10.81 -0.74
N CYS A 31 14.05 9.74 -1.12
CA CYS A 31 14.28 9.02 -2.36
C CYS A 31 13.98 9.88 -3.59
N TYR A 32 12.91 10.69 -3.54
CA TYR A 32 12.59 11.66 -4.58
C TYR A 32 13.67 12.74 -4.70
N SER A 33 14.14 13.27 -3.56
CA SER A 33 15.21 14.27 -3.50
C SER A 33 16.55 13.71 -3.98
N ALA A 34 16.87 12.47 -3.62
CA ALA A 34 18.08 11.78 -4.07
C ALA A 34 18.05 11.46 -5.57
N GLY A 35 16.91 10.99 -6.09
CA GLY A 35 16.69 10.79 -7.53
C GLY A 35 16.85 12.09 -8.31
N ARG A 36 16.38 13.23 -7.76
CA ARG A 36 16.58 14.56 -8.35
C ARG A 36 18.05 15.00 -8.38
N LEU A 37 18.85 14.68 -7.35
CA LEU A 37 20.29 15.00 -7.37
C LEU A 37 21.04 14.16 -8.40
N LEU A 38 20.65 12.89 -8.58
CA LEU A 38 21.29 11.96 -9.51
C LEU A 38 20.86 12.20 -10.98
N ALA A 39 19.61 12.58 -11.21
CA ALA A 39 19.06 12.87 -12.54
C ALA A 39 19.44 14.25 -13.11
N ARG A 40 20.30 15.02 -12.41
CA ARG A 40 20.91 16.25 -12.96
C ARG A 40 21.98 15.96 -14.03
N GLY A 41 22.24 14.70 -14.34
CA GLY A 41 23.17 14.28 -15.38
C GLY A 41 22.50 14.16 -16.74
N ASP A 42 22.83 15.13 -17.61
CA ASP A 42 22.75 15.08 -19.07
C ASP A 42 21.36 15.07 -19.75
N VAL A 43 20.89 16.28 -20.07
CA VAL A 43 19.69 16.52 -20.89
C VAL A 43 19.76 15.81 -22.25
N SER A 44 20.95 15.67 -22.84
CA SER A 44 21.08 15.04 -24.16
C SER A 44 20.75 13.55 -24.10
N THR A 45 21.25 12.85 -23.08
CA THR A 45 20.87 11.45 -22.79
C THR A 45 19.35 11.31 -22.59
N ALA A 46 18.71 12.23 -21.87
CA ALA A 46 17.26 12.19 -21.67
C ALA A 46 16.47 12.37 -22.97
N VAL A 47 16.93 13.28 -23.84
CA VAL A 47 16.36 13.47 -25.18
C VAL A 47 16.53 12.21 -26.03
N ASP A 48 17.71 11.59 -26.01
CA ASP A 48 17.98 10.35 -26.75
C ASP A 48 17.08 9.20 -26.31
N HIS A 49 16.84 9.04 -25.01
CA HIS A 49 15.86 8.08 -24.50
C HIS A 49 14.44 8.39 -24.98
N GLY A 50 13.99 9.64 -24.92
CA GLY A 50 12.67 10.05 -25.43
C GLY A 50 12.52 9.77 -26.93
N LEU A 51 13.54 10.08 -27.73
CA LEU A 51 13.58 9.78 -29.15
C LEU A 51 13.63 8.27 -29.43
N ALA A 52 14.30 7.48 -28.59
CA ALA A 52 14.31 6.03 -28.70
C ALA A 52 12.91 5.44 -28.49
N ILE A 53 12.19 5.89 -27.48
CA ILE A 53 10.79 5.50 -27.23
C ILE A 53 9.92 5.86 -28.42
N LEU A 54 10.00 7.11 -28.90
CA LEU A 54 9.24 7.57 -30.07
C LEU A 54 9.56 6.74 -31.33
N ARG A 55 10.82 6.32 -31.53
CA ARG A 55 11.20 5.41 -32.63
C ARG A 55 10.55 4.03 -32.46
N ILE A 56 10.55 3.48 -31.25
CA ILE A 56 9.90 2.19 -30.97
C ILE A 56 8.39 2.28 -31.25
N GLU A 57 7.72 3.33 -30.78
CA GLU A 57 6.29 3.54 -31.04
C GLU A 57 5.99 3.65 -32.54
N LYS A 58 6.80 4.40 -33.29
CA LYS A 58 6.70 4.47 -34.75
C LYS A 58 6.88 3.12 -35.43
N VAL A 59 7.84 2.30 -34.99
CA VAL A 59 8.04 0.92 -35.49
C VAL A 59 6.82 0.06 -35.20
N LEU A 60 6.24 0.19 -34.01
CA LEU A 60 5.01 -0.50 -33.60
C LEU A 60 3.74 0.10 -34.22
N ARG A 61 3.88 1.19 -35.01
CA ARG A 61 2.77 1.98 -35.58
C ARG A 61 1.79 2.51 -34.52
N ILE A 62 2.29 2.74 -33.31
CA ILE A 62 1.58 3.42 -32.24
C ILE A 62 1.84 4.91 -32.42
N ASN A 63 0.77 5.68 -32.58
CA ASN A 63 0.84 7.13 -32.72
C ASN A 63 -0.40 7.78 -32.10
N ALA A 64 -0.64 7.45 -30.83
CA ALA A 64 -1.81 7.96 -30.11
C ALA A 64 -1.56 9.39 -29.61
N GLU A 65 -0.32 9.71 -29.22
CA GLU A 65 0.03 11.01 -28.64
C GLU A 65 -0.09 12.17 -29.63
N HIS A 66 0.34 12.05 -30.90
CA HIS A 66 0.21 13.16 -31.87
C HIS A 66 -1.24 13.62 -32.13
N PRO A 67 -2.20 12.75 -32.50
CA PRO A 67 -3.57 13.18 -32.76
C PRO A 67 -4.25 13.70 -31.50
N LEU A 68 -3.98 13.09 -30.33
CA LEU A 68 -4.50 13.58 -29.05
C LEU A 68 -3.95 14.96 -28.71
N ASN A 69 -2.64 15.17 -28.86
CA ASN A 69 -2.02 16.45 -28.57
C ASN A 69 -2.53 17.55 -29.50
N ARG A 70 -2.63 17.29 -30.80
CA ARG A 70 -3.25 18.25 -31.74
C ARG A 70 -4.69 18.59 -31.36
N LEU A 71 -5.49 17.60 -30.94
CA LEU A 71 -6.86 17.84 -30.51
C LEU A 71 -6.90 18.77 -29.29
N PHE A 72 -6.06 18.52 -28.28
CA PHE A 72 -6.07 19.28 -27.03
C PHE A 72 -5.50 20.69 -27.20
N THR A 73 -4.52 20.86 -28.08
CA THR A 73 -3.94 22.16 -28.47
C THR A 73 -4.91 23.00 -29.30
N ARG A 74 -5.72 22.38 -30.15
CA ARG A 74 -6.71 23.07 -31.00
C ARG A 74 -7.95 23.46 -30.21
N GLU A 75 -8.46 22.53 -29.40
CA GLU A 75 -9.73 22.66 -28.71
C GLU A 75 -9.51 23.03 -27.24
N ALA A 76 -9.47 24.32 -26.93
CA ALA A 76 -9.17 24.82 -25.58
C ALA A 76 -10.14 24.31 -24.50
N TRP A 77 -11.40 24.00 -24.86
CA TRP A 77 -12.38 23.41 -23.95
C TRP A 77 -12.06 21.96 -23.54
N LEU A 78 -11.17 21.27 -24.28
CA LEU A 78 -10.57 19.99 -23.90
C LEU A 78 -9.20 20.20 -23.23
N GLY A 79 -8.35 21.05 -23.83
CA GLY A 79 -6.99 21.31 -23.37
C GLY A 79 -6.93 21.88 -21.95
N VAL A 80 -7.70 22.93 -21.65
CA VAL A 80 -7.67 23.58 -20.32
C VAL A 80 -8.13 22.62 -19.21
N PRO A 81 -9.27 21.91 -19.30
CA PRO A 81 -9.65 20.94 -18.26
C PRO A 81 -8.66 19.77 -18.14
N ALA A 82 -8.10 19.28 -19.25
CA ALA A 82 -7.08 18.24 -19.23
C ALA A 82 -5.82 18.68 -18.49
N ASP A 83 -5.43 19.93 -18.69
CA ASP A 83 -4.30 20.53 -18.02
C ASP A 83 -4.53 20.65 -16.49
N PHE A 84 -5.72 21.11 -16.07
CA PHE A 84 -6.10 21.09 -14.66
C PHE A 84 -6.14 19.67 -14.07
N TRP A 85 -6.62 18.71 -14.87
CA TRP A 85 -6.67 17.30 -14.49
C TRP A 85 -5.27 16.77 -14.20
N TYR A 86 -4.35 16.99 -15.13
CA TYR A 86 -2.95 16.61 -15.02
C TYR A 86 -2.23 17.31 -13.86
N ALA A 87 -2.50 18.60 -13.64
CA ALA A 87 -1.85 19.36 -12.59
C ALA A 87 -2.33 18.99 -11.16
N SER A 88 -3.56 18.48 -11.01
CA SER A 88 -4.22 18.47 -9.69
C SER A 88 -4.65 17.09 -9.20
N LEU A 89 -5.18 16.22 -10.06
CA LEU A 89 -6.00 15.09 -9.61
C LEU A 89 -5.17 14.03 -8.87
N HIS A 90 -3.91 13.80 -9.23
CA HIS A 90 -3.04 12.87 -8.50
C HIS A 90 -2.73 13.35 -7.07
N TYR A 91 -2.63 14.66 -6.86
CA TYR A 91 -2.45 15.28 -5.54
C TYR A 91 -3.72 15.26 -4.68
N LEU A 92 -4.90 15.11 -5.28
CA LEU A 92 -6.18 15.14 -4.58
C LEU A 92 -6.78 13.75 -4.39
N VAL A 93 -6.94 12.99 -5.48
CA VAL A 93 -7.65 11.70 -5.50
C VAL A 93 -6.89 10.64 -4.72
N THR A 94 -5.57 10.53 -4.92
CA THR A 94 -4.77 9.50 -4.24
C THR A 94 -4.80 9.67 -2.72
N PRO A 95 -4.53 10.87 -2.16
CA PRO A 95 -4.67 11.08 -0.72
C PRO A 95 -6.10 10.92 -0.22
N ALA A 96 -7.11 11.39 -0.97
CA ALA A 96 -8.52 11.22 -0.59
C ALA A 96 -8.90 9.75 -0.44
N LEU A 97 -8.48 8.89 -1.37
CA LEU A 97 -8.72 7.44 -1.28
C LEU A 97 -7.93 6.78 -0.14
N LEU A 98 -6.71 7.22 0.14
CA LEU A 98 -5.95 6.76 1.30
C LEU A 98 -6.65 7.13 2.61
N ILE A 99 -7.12 8.38 2.75
CA ILE A 99 -7.87 8.86 3.91
C ILE A 99 -9.19 8.08 4.06
N TRP A 100 -9.92 7.90 2.96
CA TRP A 100 -11.15 7.10 2.96
C TRP A 100 -10.91 5.64 3.37
N LEU A 101 -9.88 4.98 2.81
CA LEU A 101 -9.49 3.64 3.21
C LEU A 101 -9.09 3.57 4.68
N PHE A 102 -8.36 4.57 5.18
CA PHE A 102 -7.94 4.64 6.58
C PHE A 102 -9.15 4.70 7.52
N ARG A 103 -10.13 5.57 7.20
CA ARG A 103 -11.32 5.81 8.02
C ARG A 103 -12.37 4.70 7.92
N SER A 104 -12.62 4.21 6.72
CA SER A 104 -13.76 3.32 6.44
C SER A 104 -13.36 1.86 6.19
N ARG A 105 -12.09 1.59 5.85
CA ARG A 105 -11.61 0.26 5.42
C ARG A 105 -10.23 -0.08 6.00
N THR A 106 -10.01 0.19 7.30
CA THR A 106 -8.68 0.10 7.95
C THR A 106 -7.99 -1.27 7.77
N LYS A 107 -8.76 -2.36 7.63
CA LYS A 107 -8.26 -3.71 7.34
C LYS A 107 -7.47 -3.77 6.02
N HIS A 108 -7.89 -3.02 5.01
CA HIS A 108 -7.30 -2.99 3.67
C HIS A 108 -6.29 -1.85 3.48
N TYR A 109 -6.39 -0.78 4.27
CA TYR A 109 -5.52 0.39 4.19
C TYR A 109 -4.03 0.04 4.14
N ARG A 110 -3.57 -0.85 5.03
CA ARG A 110 -2.15 -1.22 5.09
C ARG A 110 -1.67 -1.86 3.79
N ALA A 111 -2.44 -2.79 3.23
CA ALA A 111 -2.09 -3.47 1.98
C ALA A 111 -2.10 -2.49 0.80
N ALA A 112 -3.15 -1.65 0.71
CA ALA A 112 -3.28 -0.65 -0.34
C ALA A 112 -2.15 0.39 -0.30
N ARG A 113 -1.79 0.88 0.89
CA ARG A 113 -0.66 1.79 1.11
C ARG A 113 0.66 1.13 0.72
N THR A 114 0.93 -0.09 1.19
CA THR A 114 2.18 -0.78 0.85
C THR A 114 2.28 -1.00 -0.66
N TRP A 115 1.20 -1.39 -1.32
CA TRP A 115 1.15 -1.51 -2.77
C TRP A 115 1.51 -0.20 -3.48
N LEU A 116 0.85 0.90 -3.13
CA LEU A 116 1.15 2.21 -3.72
C LEU A 116 2.62 2.58 -3.54
N MET A 117 3.15 2.40 -2.33
CA MET A 117 4.52 2.79 -1.99
C MET A 117 5.57 1.93 -2.66
N THR A 118 5.36 0.62 -2.72
CA THR A 118 6.26 -0.28 -3.46
C THR A 118 6.29 0.08 -4.93
N SER A 119 5.14 0.33 -5.55
CA SER A 119 5.05 0.73 -6.96
C SER A 119 5.73 2.08 -7.22
N THR A 120 5.47 3.07 -6.37
CA THR A 120 6.11 4.40 -6.45
C THR A 120 7.63 4.29 -6.31
N PHE A 121 8.13 3.46 -5.39
CA PHE A 121 9.57 3.26 -5.22
C PHE A 121 10.22 2.60 -6.45
N ILE A 122 9.57 1.58 -7.03
CA ILE A 122 10.03 0.98 -8.29
C ILE A 122 10.04 2.02 -9.42
N GLY A 123 8.99 2.85 -9.51
CA GLY A 123 8.94 3.93 -10.49
C GLY A 123 10.03 4.97 -10.29
N LEU A 124 10.35 5.31 -9.04
CA LEU A 124 11.46 6.20 -8.68
C LEU A 124 12.81 5.66 -9.17
N ILE A 125 13.05 4.36 -8.98
CA ILE A 125 14.24 3.69 -9.51
C ILE A 125 14.23 3.78 -11.05
N GLY A 126 13.09 3.47 -11.68
CA GLY A 126 12.93 3.51 -13.14
C GLY A 126 13.35 4.83 -13.77
N PHE A 127 12.75 5.96 -13.34
CA PHE A 127 13.10 7.26 -13.93
C PHE A 127 14.52 7.73 -13.56
N THR A 128 15.06 7.28 -12.42
CA THR A 128 16.44 7.62 -12.03
C THR A 128 17.46 6.89 -12.92
N LEU A 129 17.17 5.64 -13.30
CA LEU A 129 18.04 4.85 -14.17
C LEU A 129 17.86 5.18 -15.66
N MET A 130 16.69 5.67 -16.06
CA MET A 130 16.37 6.02 -17.44
C MET A 130 15.69 7.39 -17.51
N PRO A 131 16.43 8.50 -17.31
CA PRO A 131 15.88 9.83 -17.49
C PRO A 131 15.35 9.95 -18.92
N THR A 132 14.12 10.41 -19.10
CA THR A 132 13.41 10.35 -20.37
C THR A 132 12.74 11.70 -20.64
N CYS A 133 13.07 12.29 -21.78
CA CYS A 133 12.48 13.54 -22.25
C CYS A 133 11.04 13.32 -22.75
N PRO A 134 10.04 14.00 -22.16
CA PRO A 134 8.64 13.91 -22.56
C PRO A 134 8.42 14.55 -23.95
N PRO A 135 7.35 14.16 -24.67
CA PRO A 135 7.08 14.66 -26.01
C PRO A 135 7.02 16.20 -26.11
N ARG A 136 6.45 16.88 -25.10
CA ARG A 136 6.31 18.35 -25.06
C ARG A 136 7.64 19.12 -25.06
N LEU A 137 8.74 18.48 -24.66
CA LEU A 137 10.08 19.08 -24.60
C LEU A 137 10.95 18.71 -25.82
N LEU A 138 10.44 17.90 -26.75
CA LEU A 138 11.12 17.64 -28.01
C LEU A 138 11.14 18.89 -28.90
N SER A 139 12.11 18.97 -29.82
CA SER A 139 12.18 20.08 -30.76
C SER A 139 10.93 20.17 -31.65
N ALA A 140 10.61 21.37 -32.12
CA ALA A 140 9.40 21.64 -32.92
C ALA A 140 9.26 20.75 -34.16
N GLY A 141 10.36 20.22 -34.72
CA GLY A 141 10.35 19.29 -35.85
C GLY A 141 9.63 17.96 -35.58
N TYR A 142 9.39 17.60 -34.32
CA TYR A 142 8.62 16.42 -33.94
C TYR A 142 7.12 16.67 -33.80
N GLY A 143 6.66 17.92 -33.84
CA GLY A 143 5.24 18.27 -33.93
C GLY A 143 4.42 18.06 -32.65
N PHE A 144 5.04 18.14 -31.48
CA PHE A 144 4.35 18.19 -30.18
C PHE A 144 4.27 19.62 -29.67
N VAL A 145 3.18 19.93 -28.98
CA VAL A 145 2.94 21.23 -28.35
C VAL A 145 2.75 21.04 -26.85
N ASP A 146 3.45 21.83 -26.07
CA ASP A 146 3.27 21.89 -24.62
C ASP A 146 1.97 22.64 -24.27
N THR A 147 0.89 21.89 -24.04
CA THR A 147 -0.41 22.45 -23.65
C THR A 147 -0.33 23.15 -22.30
N MET A 148 0.46 22.62 -21.36
CA MET A 148 0.64 23.21 -20.04
C MET A 148 1.24 24.61 -20.14
N ALA A 149 2.24 24.80 -21.02
CA ALA A 149 2.81 26.10 -21.29
C ALA A 149 1.80 27.00 -22.03
N GLN A 150 1.13 26.48 -23.06
CA GLN A 150 0.13 27.19 -23.87
C GLN A 150 -1.03 27.76 -23.04
N TYR A 151 -1.55 27.00 -22.09
CA TYR A 151 -2.71 27.37 -21.26
C TYR A 151 -2.32 27.78 -19.82
N SER A 152 -1.04 28.03 -19.56
CA SER A 152 -0.53 28.44 -18.24
C SER A 152 -1.15 29.72 -17.69
N SER A 153 -1.75 30.57 -18.54
CA SER A 153 -2.49 31.77 -18.15
C SER A 153 -3.79 31.46 -17.39
N TYR A 154 -4.46 30.35 -17.71
CA TYR A 154 -5.67 29.89 -17.03
C TYR A 154 -5.35 29.11 -15.74
N GLY A 155 -4.19 28.47 -15.71
CA GLY A 155 -3.79 27.54 -14.67
C GLY A 155 -3.18 28.16 -13.42
N TRP A 156 -3.09 27.36 -12.36
CA TRP A 156 -2.35 27.66 -11.13
C TRP A 156 -0.90 27.16 -11.17
N TRP A 157 -0.53 26.43 -12.23
CA TRP A 157 0.81 25.91 -12.49
C TRP A 157 1.70 26.94 -13.22
N ALA A 158 3.01 26.71 -13.22
CA ALA A 158 3.97 27.45 -14.06
C ALA A 158 4.18 26.71 -15.39
N GLY A 159 4.66 27.41 -16.43
CA GLY A 159 4.96 26.82 -17.74
C GLY A 159 6.03 25.72 -17.75
N GLU A 160 6.62 25.39 -16.59
CA GLU A 160 7.76 24.47 -16.44
C GLU A 160 7.40 23.12 -15.77
N ALA A 161 6.13 22.86 -15.42
CA ALA A 161 5.57 21.56 -14.96
C ALA A 161 4.26 21.77 -14.17
N SER A 162 3.59 20.67 -13.80
CA SER A 162 2.50 20.58 -12.81
C SER A 162 2.80 21.13 -11.40
N ALA A 163 3.92 21.82 -11.21
CA ALA A 163 4.26 22.45 -9.95
C ALA A 163 3.52 23.78 -9.79
N PRO A 164 3.10 24.14 -8.56
CA PRO A 164 2.60 25.48 -8.26
C PRO A 164 3.62 26.53 -8.72
N ARG A 165 3.15 27.70 -9.17
CA ARG A 165 4.04 28.79 -9.60
C ARG A 165 5.14 29.06 -8.58
N GLY A 166 6.41 29.03 -9.02
CA GLY A 166 7.60 29.17 -8.18
C GLY A 166 8.23 27.86 -7.66
N LEU A 167 7.56 26.71 -7.85
CA LEU A 167 8.07 25.39 -7.47
C LEU A 167 8.48 24.51 -8.65
N GLY A 168 8.53 25.05 -9.88
CA GLY A 168 8.91 24.31 -11.10
C GLY A 168 10.30 23.67 -11.02
N SER A 169 11.21 24.23 -10.22
CA SER A 169 12.52 23.62 -9.96
C SER A 169 12.44 22.34 -9.11
N MET A 170 11.35 22.13 -8.35
CA MET A 170 11.15 20.95 -7.48
C MET A 170 10.63 19.72 -8.23
N THR A 171 10.24 19.85 -9.49
CA THR A 171 9.75 18.76 -10.35
C THR A 171 10.81 18.35 -11.39
N ASN A 172 11.05 17.05 -11.56
CA ASN A 172 11.94 16.55 -12.62
C ASN A 172 11.20 16.49 -13.95
N GLN A 173 11.48 17.42 -14.86
CA GLN A 173 10.83 17.49 -16.17
C GLN A 173 11.20 16.33 -17.11
N TYR A 174 12.33 15.65 -16.85
CA TYR A 174 12.87 14.53 -17.64
C TYR A 174 12.57 13.17 -16.99
N ALA A 175 11.47 13.05 -16.25
CA ALA A 175 11.03 11.81 -15.62
C ALA A 175 9.75 11.25 -16.28
N ALA A 176 9.73 11.17 -17.61
CA ALA A 176 8.55 10.70 -18.34
C ALA A 176 8.27 9.20 -18.11
N MET A 177 9.31 8.34 -18.13
CA MET A 177 9.14 6.90 -17.96
C MET A 177 9.66 6.41 -16.60
N PRO A 178 8.89 5.57 -15.86
CA PRO A 178 7.51 5.16 -16.09
C PRO A 178 6.49 6.21 -15.63
N SER A 179 5.30 6.27 -16.26
CA SER A 179 4.27 7.25 -15.89
C SER A 179 3.63 6.95 -14.53
N LEU A 180 4.07 7.66 -13.48
CA LEU A 180 3.47 7.57 -12.15
C LEU A 180 2.03 8.10 -12.12
N HIS A 181 1.68 9.07 -12.96
CA HIS A 181 0.30 9.55 -13.09
C HIS A 181 -0.65 8.42 -13.49
N VAL A 182 -0.30 7.66 -14.53
CA VAL A 182 -1.09 6.51 -14.99
C VAL A 182 -1.08 5.40 -13.94
N GLY A 183 0.07 5.09 -13.36
CA GLY A 183 0.18 4.08 -12.30
C GLY A 183 -0.71 4.40 -11.10
N TRP A 184 -0.64 5.61 -10.56
CA TRP A 184 -1.45 6.05 -9.42
C TRP A 184 -2.94 6.11 -9.76
N ALA A 185 -3.29 6.55 -10.98
CA ALA A 185 -4.66 6.54 -11.43
C ALA A 185 -5.22 5.12 -11.54
N LEU A 186 -4.41 4.16 -12.00
CA LEU A 186 -4.76 2.74 -12.03
C LEU A 186 -4.96 2.19 -10.62
N TRP A 187 -4.07 2.53 -9.68
CA TRP A 187 -4.25 2.19 -8.27
C TRP A 187 -5.58 2.72 -7.72
N CYS A 188 -5.86 4.01 -7.94
CA CYS A 188 -7.13 4.63 -7.53
C CYS A 188 -8.33 3.89 -8.14
N GLY A 189 -8.23 3.55 -9.42
CA GLY A 189 -9.24 2.82 -10.16
C GLY A 189 -9.56 1.45 -9.55
N VAL A 190 -8.52 0.67 -9.25
CA VAL A 190 -8.64 -0.64 -8.61
C VAL A 190 -9.22 -0.52 -7.19
N ILE A 191 -8.80 0.49 -6.42
CA ILE A 191 -9.33 0.72 -5.06
C ILE A 191 -10.84 1.04 -5.11
N LEU A 192 -11.25 1.94 -6.02
CA LEU A 192 -12.66 2.28 -6.21
C LEU A 192 -13.47 1.06 -6.67
N TRP A 193 -12.97 0.32 -7.65
CA TRP A 193 -13.63 -0.89 -8.17
C TRP A 193 -13.81 -1.95 -7.08
N ARG A 194 -12.77 -2.19 -6.28
CA ARG A 194 -12.74 -3.29 -5.30
C ARG A 194 -13.49 -2.99 -4.00
N TYR A 195 -13.50 -1.73 -3.57
CA TYR A 195 -13.97 -1.33 -2.23
C TYR A 195 -15.11 -0.30 -2.22
N GLY A 196 -15.42 0.33 -3.36
CA GLY A 196 -16.41 1.41 -3.47
C GLY A 196 -17.87 0.93 -3.41
N GLY A 197 -18.15 -0.29 -3.85
CA GLY A 197 -19.43 -0.98 -3.64
C GLY A 197 -20.62 -0.52 -4.49
N THR A 198 -20.54 0.61 -5.17
CA THR A 198 -21.63 1.15 -6.03
C THR A 198 -21.28 1.04 -7.52
N ARG A 199 -22.31 1.05 -8.39
CA ARG A 199 -22.10 1.11 -9.85
C ARG A 199 -21.28 2.34 -10.25
N LEU A 200 -21.54 3.49 -9.61
CA LEU A 200 -20.80 4.72 -9.84
C LEU A 200 -19.30 4.55 -9.52
N THR A 201 -18.94 3.95 -8.39
CA THR A 201 -17.52 3.72 -8.04
C THR A 201 -16.83 2.74 -8.99
N LYS A 202 -17.56 1.78 -9.57
CA LYS A 202 -17.03 0.87 -10.58
C LYS A 202 -16.76 1.60 -11.89
N VAL A 203 -17.72 2.41 -12.34
CA VAL A 203 -17.56 3.24 -13.54
C VAL A 203 -16.41 4.22 -13.36
N ALA A 204 -16.37 4.95 -12.24
CA ALA A 204 -15.24 5.83 -11.91
C ALA A 204 -13.92 5.08 -11.83
N GLY A 205 -13.94 3.85 -11.32
CA GLY A 205 -12.77 2.98 -11.22
C GLY A 205 -12.13 2.62 -12.56
N VAL A 206 -12.92 2.60 -13.64
CA VAL A 206 -12.44 2.36 -15.01
C VAL A 206 -12.16 3.68 -15.73
N LEU A 207 -13.07 4.66 -15.63
CA LEU A 207 -12.94 5.92 -16.36
C LEU A 207 -11.75 6.75 -15.87
N TYR A 208 -11.48 6.80 -14.56
CA TYR A 208 -10.42 7.64 -14.02
C TYR A 208 -9.02 7.31 -14.58
N PRO A 209 -8.54 6.04 -14.58
CA PRO A 209 -7.26 5.70 -15.21
C PRO A 209 -7.26 5.88 -16.73
N LEU A 210 -8.37 5.59 -17.41
CA LEU A 210 -8.45 5.76 -18.87
C LEU A 210 -8.36 7.23 -19.27
N VAL A 211 -9.17 8.09 -18.64
CA VAL A 211 -9.14 9.54 -18.85
C VAL A 211 -7.76 10.09 -18.50
N THR A 212 -7.17 9.67 -17.39
CA THR A 212 -5.81 10.11 -17.03
C THR A 212 -4.78 9.71 -18.09
N THR A 213 -4.89 8.52 -18.67
CA THR A 213 -4.00 8.05 -19.74
C THR A 213 -4.16 8.91 -21.01
N ILE A 214 -5.39 9.24 -21.39
CA ILE A 214 -5.67 10.14 -22.52
C ILE A 214 -5.12 11.54 -22.24
N VAL A 215 -5.33 12.06 -21.02
CA VAL A 215 -4.89 13.40 -20.60
C VAL A 215 -3.36 13.51 -20.67
N VAL A 216 -2.62 12.54 -20.15
CA VAL A 216 -1.15 12.64 -20.16
C VAL A 216 -0.54 12.61 -21.56
N MET A 217 -1.16 11.87 -22.49
CA MET A 217 -0.75 11.82 -23.90
C MET A 217 -1.19 13.09 -24.64
N GLY A 218 -2.43 13.54 -24.44
CA GLY A 218 -2.97 14.75 -25.06
C GLY A 218 -2.25 16.02 -24.61
N THR A 219 -1.74 16.05 -23.39
CA THR A 219 -0.91 17.15 -22.89
C THR A 219 0.58 17.00 -23.24
N ALA A 220 0.94 15.98 -24.04
CA ALA A 220 2.31 15.66 -24.46
C ALA A 220 3.29 15.45 -23.28
N ASN A 221 2.78 15.06 -22.11
CA ASN A 221 3.60 14.81 -20.93
C ASN A 221 4.19 13.40 -20.91
N HIS A 222 3.58 12.45 -21.61
CA HIS A 222 3.97 11.06 -21.63
C HIS A 222 3.73 10.43 -23.01
N TYR A 223 4.64 9.53 -23.40
CA TYR A 223 4.43 8.60 -24.50
C TYR A 223 3.43 7.52 -24.11
N PHE A 224 2.87 6.79 -25.07
CA PHE A 224 1.99 5.65 -24.76
C PHE A 224 2.78 4.55 -24.01
N LEU A 225 4.02 4.29 -24.39
CA LEU A 225 4.89 3.33 -23.70
C LEU A 225 5.20 3.73 -22.25
N ASP A 226 5.22 5.02 -21.93
CA ASP A 226 5.36 5.48 -20.54
C ASP A 226 4.14 5.06 -19.70
N ALA A 227 2.95 5.14 -20.29
CA ALA A 227 1.70 4.72 -19.66
C ALA A 227 1.67 3.21 -19.44
N VAL A 228 2.12 2.43 -20.44
CA VAL A 228 2.28 0.97 -20.33
C VAL A 228 3.28 0.61 -19.23
N ALA A 229 4.43 1.28 -19.20
CA ALA A 229 5.44 1.08 -18.16
C ALA A 229 4.89 1.44 -16.76
N GLY A 230 4.12 2.52 -16.64
CA GLY A 230 3.43 2.92 -15.41
C GLY A 230 2.45 1.85 -14.91
N ALA A 231 1.64 1.28 -15.81
CA ALA A 231 0.74 0.19 -15.49
C ALA A 231 1.50 -1.09 -15.10
N ALA A 232 2.59 -1.43 -15.80
CA ALA A 232 3.44 -2.58 -15.49
C ALA A 232 4.11 -2.44 -14.11
N VAL A 233 4.63 -1.26 -13.78
CA VAL A 233 5.21 -0.95 -12.45
C VAL A 233 4.16 -1.08 -11.36
N MET A 234 2.94 -0.59 -11.59
CA MET A 234 1.84 -0.72 -10.64
C MET A 234 1.43 -2.19 -10.46
N GLY A 235 1.42 -2.99 -11.53
CA GLY A 235 1.21 -4.44 -11.48
C GLY A 235 2.32 -5.18 -10.72
N ALA A 236 3.58 -4.87 -10.98
CA ALA A 236 4.72 -5.44 -10.27
C ALA A 236 4.66 -5.12 -8.77
N GLY A 237 4.34 -3.87 -8.42
CA GLY A 237 4.15 -3.48 -7.02
C GLY A 237 2.98 -4.21 -6.35
N LEU A 238 1.90 -4.53 -7.07
CA LEU A 238 0.79 -5.32 -6.55
C LEU A 238 1.25 -6.73 -6.17
N LEU A 239 2.03 -7.35 -7.04
CA LEU A 239 2.59 -8.69 -6.84
C LEU A 239 3.63 -8.70 -5.70
N LEU A 240 4.42 -7.64 -5.56
CA LEU A 240 5.49 -7.54 -4.56
C LEU A 240 4.98 -7.12 -3.17
N ALA A 241 3.86 -6.39 -3.08
CA ALA A 241 3.34 -5.86 -1.82
C ALA A 241 3.17 -6.90 -0.69
N PRO A 242 2.63 -8.12 -0.95
CA PRO A 242 2.53 -9.16 0.08
C PRO A 242 3.90 -9.59 0.63
N TYR A 243 4.92 -9.66 -0.22
CA TYR A 243 6.29 -10.02 0.19
C TYR A 243 6.92 -8.91 1.02
N VAL A 244 6.78 -7.65 0.58
CA VAL A 244 7.23 -6.48 1.35
C VAL A 244 6.58 -6.45 2.73
N MET A 245 5.27 -6.71 2.81
CA MET A 245 4.55 -6.79 4.09
C MET A 245 5.06 -7.93 4.98
N ARG A 246 5.32 -9.12 4.42
CA ARG A 246 5.86 -10.26 5.16
C ARG A 246 7.25 -9.96 5.70
N CYS A 247 8.14 -9.39 4.89
CA CYS A 247 9.47 -8.98 5.31
C CYS A 247 9.42 -7.91 6.40
N ALA A 248 8.61 -6.86 6.22
CA ALA A 248 8.42 -5.82 7.23
C ALA A 248 7.87 -6.37 8.56
N ASN A 249 6.94 -7.33 8.50
CA ASN A 249 6.44 -8.01 9.71
C ASN A 249 7.55 -8.81 10.40
N ARG A 250 8.33 -9.60 9.65
CA ARG A 250 9.45 -10.38 10.21
C ARG A 250 10.50 -9.49 10.88
N VAL A 251 10.89 -8.39 10.21
CA VAL A 251 11.83 -7.41 10.77
C VAL A 251 11.26 -6.79 12.04
N ARG A 252 9.99 -6.37 12.02
CA ARG A 252 9.34 -5.82 13.21
C ARG A 252 9.30 -6.81 14.36
N THR A 253 8.94 -8.07 14.12
CA THR A 253 8.93 -9.11 15.16
C THR A 253 10.33 -9.31 15.72
N ARG A 254 11.37 -9.40 14.88
CA ARG A 254 12.77 -9.54 15.33
C ARG A 254 13.22 -8.35 16.18
N LEU A 255 12.87 -7.13 15.79
CA LEU A 255 13.21 -5.93 16.56
C LEU A 255 12.49 -5.87 17.90
N VAL A 256 11.21 -6.22 17.94
CA VAL A 256 10.42 -6.28 19.19
C VAL A 256 10.97 -7.38 20.11
N THR A 257 11.27 -8.57 19.59
CA THR A 257 11.87 -9.65 20.37
C THR A 257 13.24 -9.24 20.90
N ARG A 258 14.11 -8.64 20.06
CA ARG A 258 15.44 -8.17 20.48
C ARG A 258 15.36 -7.08 21.55
N ALA A 259 14.42 -6.15 21.43
CA ALA A 259 14.18 -5.12 22.44
C ALA A 259 13.70 -5.75 23.76
N ALA A 260 12.75 -6.69 23.71
CA ALA A 260 12.24 -7.39 24.89
C ALA A 260 13.34 -8.21 25.60
N THR A 261 14.19 -8.91 24.85
CA THR A 261 15.35 -9.64 25.41
C THR A 261 16.38 -8.70 26.02
N SER A 262 16.62 -7.53 25.42
CA SER A 262 17.51 -6.51 25.98
C SER A 262 16.98 -5.93 27.28
N THR A 263 15.68 -5.67 27.39
CA THR A 263 15.05 -5.16 28.63
C THR A 263 15.03 -6.23 29.72
N ALA A 264 14.74 -7.49 29.37
CA ALA A 264 14.80 -8.61 30.31
C ALA A 264 16.23 -8.89 30.81
N GLY A 265 17.23 -8.82 29.91
CA GLY A 265 18.64 -8.95 30.28
C GLY A 265 19.13 -7.82 31.18
N ALA A 266 18.73 -6.57 30.91
CA ALA A 266 19.03 -5.43 31.78
C ALA A 266 18.37 -5.57 33.16
N ALA A 267 17.10 -6.01 33.22
CA ALA A 267 16.41 -6.26 34.49
C ALA A 267 17.06 -7.40 35.29
N SER A 268 17.52 -8.47 34.62
CA SER A 268 18.25 -9.58 35.26
C SER A 268 19.61 -9.14 35.80
N LEU A 269 20.36 -8.30 35.07
CA LEU A 269 21.65 -7.77 35.54
C LEU A 269 21.50 -6.86 36.76
N VAL A 270 20.45 -6.03 36.81
CA VAL A 270 20.13 -5.21 37.98
C VAL A 270 19.70 -6.05 39.18
N ALA A 271 18.95 -7.14 38.96
CA ALA A 271 18.59 -8.07 40.02
C ALA A 271 19.83 -8.83 40.56
N SER A 272 20.76 -9.24 39.67
CA SER A 272 22.00 -9.91 40.06
C SER A 272 22.96 -8.98 40.84
N SER A 273 23.07 -7.71 40.46
CA SER A 273 23.89 -6.74 41.20
C SER A 273 23.26 -6.27 42.51
N ALA A 274 21.94 -6.33 42.65
CA ALA A 274 21.25 -6.12 43.93
C ALA A 274 21.39 -7.32 44.88
N SER A 275 21.66 -8.53 44.35
CA SER A 275 21.84 -9.76 45.15
C SER A 275 23.28 -10.00 45.62
N SER A 276 24.26 -9.23 45.13
CA SER A 276 25.64 -9.28 45.62
C SER A 276 25.82 -8.38 46.84
N THR A 277 25.32 -8.82 48.00
CA THR A 277 25.73 -8.28 49.30
C THR A 277 27.19 -8.70 49.56
N PRO A 278 28.11 -7.83 50.02
CA PRO A 278 29.46 -8.24 50.36
C PRO A 278 29.43 -9.29 51.48
N GLY A 279 29.95 -10.48 51.19
CA GLY A 279 29.97 -11.59 52.13
C GLY A 279 30.78 -11.28 53.39
N SER A 280 30.13 -11.42 54.55
CA SER A 280 30.78 -11.85 55.78
C SER A 280 31.26 -13.30 55.58
N ARG A 281 32.54 -13.56 55.89
CA ARG A 281 33.14 -14.89 55.92
C ARG A 281 32.48 -15.74 57.02
N ALA A 282 32.05 -16.95 56.68
CA ALA A 282 32.05 -18.07 57.63
C ALA A 282 32.17 -19.39 56.87
N ALA A 283 33.09 -20.22 57.35
CA ALA A 283 33.52 -21.47 56.78
C ALA A 283 32.71 -22.67 57.30
N GLY A 284 32.60 -23.70 56.47
CA GLY A 284 32.84 -25.10 56.87
C GLY A 284 31.70 -25.94 57.46
N ALA A 285 31.68 -27.20 56.98
CA ALA A 285 31.08 -28.42 57.55
C ALA A 285 29.55 -28.65 57.33
N SER A 286 29.06 -29.87 57.06
CA SER A 286 29.68 -31.18 56.80
C SER A 286 28.66 -32.10 56.13
N ILE A 287 29.15 -32.93 55.22
CA ILE A 287 28.50 -34.14 54.70
C ILE A 287 28.28 -35.14 55.84
N VAL A 288 27.07 -35.70 55.96
CA VAL A 288 26.82 -36.99 56.62
C VAL A 288 25.84 -37.80 55.77
N SER A 289 26.28 -38.98 55.36
CA SER A 289 25.49 -40.04 54.71
C SER A 289 25.20 -41.14 55.73
N GLY A 290 24.07 -41.86 55.58
CA GLY A 290 23.96 -43.26 56.03
C GLY A 290 22.63 -43.70 56.67
N GLY A 291 21.97 -44.69 56.04
CA GLY A 291 21.07 -45.70 56.66
C GLY A 291 19.58 -45.56 56.30
N CYS A 292 18.96 -46.36 55.39
CA CYS A 292 18.45 -47.75 55.55
C CYS A 292 17.51 -47.90 56.77
N GLN A 293 16.25 -48.39 56.72
CA GLN A 293 15.68 -49.53 55.99
C GLN A 293 14.13 -49.46 55.85
N THR A 294 13.67 -50.26 54.88
CA THR A 294 12.32 -50.74 54.53
C THR A 294 11.50 -51.43 55.64
N SER A 295 10.15 -51.46 55.53
CA SER A 295 9.32 -52.68 55.68
C SER A 295 7.87 -52.52 55.19
N ALA A 296 7.43 -53.57 54.49
CA ALA A 296 6.10 -54.17 54.21
C ALA A 296 4.82 -53.30 54.33
N GLY A 297 3.86 -53.32 53.41
CA GLY A 297 3.48 -54.37 52.47
C GLY A 297 2.05 -54.80 52.75
N GLU A 298 1.09 -54.37 51.93
CA GLU A 298 -0.17 -55.10 51.77
C GLU A 298 -0.79 -54.81 50.38
N ARG A 299 -0.97 -55.89 49.62
CA ARG A 299 -1.82 -55.97 48.43
C ARG A 299 -3.19 -56.47 48.90
N ILE A 300 -4.28 -56.02 48.28
CA ILE A 300 -5.15 -56.85 47.43
C ILE A 300 -6.25 -55.99 46.77
N PRO A 301 -6.72 -56.36 45.56
CA PRO A 301 -7.50 -55.51 44.66
C PRO A 301 -8.96 -56.00 44.47
N ARG A 302 -9.70 -55.21 43.66
CA ARG A 302 -10.97 -55.51 42.92
C ARG A 302 -12.29 -55.07 43.56
N GLN A 303 -13.03 -54.27 42.79
CA GLN A 303 -14.37 -54.50 42.20
C GLN A 303 -14.92 -53.11 41.79
N ARG A 304 -15.68 -52.88 40.71
CA ARG A 304 -16.28 -53.68 39.64
C ARG A 304 -16.89 -52.66 38.65
N GLU A 305 -16.59 -52.77 37.36
CA GLU A 305 -17.49 -52.29 36.29
C GLU A 305 -18.46 -53.43 35.93
N SER A 306 -19.76 -53.13 35.83
CA SER A 306 -20.75 -53.87 35.01
C SER A 306 -22.03 -53.01 34.97
N ARG A 307 -22.30 -52.28 33.88
CA ARG A 307 -23.19 -52.69 32.78
C ARG A 307 -24.49 -53.40 33.22
N LEU A 308 -25.58 -52.63 33.17
CA LEU A 308 -26.93 -53.00 32.73
C LEU A 308 -27.27 -51.92 31.68
N GLY A 309 -27.76 -52.17 30.48
CA GLY A 309 -28.66 -53.23 30.02
C GLY A 309 -29.87 -52.53 29.35
N PRO A 310 -30.24 -52.85 28.10
CA PRO A 310 -31.01 -51.99 27.20
C PRO A 310 -32.53 -52.26 27.21
N GLY A 311 -33.31 -51.39 26.58
CA GLY A 311 -34.48 -51.82 25.79
C GLY A 311 -35.81 -51.08 25.99
N ALA A 312 -36.53 -50.99 24.86
CA ALA A 312 -37.95 -50.68 24.62
C ALA A 312 -38.38 -49.20 24.69
N GLU A 313 -38.62 -48.49 23.58
CA GLU A 313 -39.77 -48.52 22.62
C GLU A 313 -41.10 -47.97 23.22
N PRO A 314 -42.14 -47.59 22.43
CA PRO A 314 -42.22 -46.99 21.08
C PRO A 314 -43.34 -45.90 20.94
N GLY A 315 -43.56 -45.38 19.72
CA GLY A 315 -44.89 -44.98 19.20
C GLY A 315 -45.27 -43.49 19.29
N ALA A 316 -45.33 -42.79 18.15
CA ALA A 316 -46.56 -42.44 17.39
C ALA A 316 -47.39 -41.31 18.05
N SER A 317 -47.69 -40.17 17.42
CA SER A 317 -48.55 -40.04 16.23
C SER A 317 -48.53 -38.60 15.63
N PRO A 318 -49.16 -38.37 14.46
CA PRO A 318 -49.00 -37.20 13.60
C PRO A 318 -50.14 -36.15 13.72
N ALA A 319 -49.89 -34.94 13.25
CA ALA A 319 -50.90 -33.96 12.79
C ALA A 319 -50.20 -33.05 11.76
N ASP A 320 -50.42 -33.23 10.45
CA ASP A 320 -51.58 -32.82 9.67
C ASP A 320 -51.69 -31.30 9.49
N THR A 321 -51.50 -30.85 8.25
CA THR A 321 -52.18 -29.70 7.60
C THR A 321 -51.69 -29.62 6.15
N GLY A 322 -52.52 -30.15 5.24
CA GLY A 322 -52.51 -29.78 3.81
C GLY A 322 -52.70 -28.27 3.64
N GLY A 323 -52.14 -27.66 2.60
CA GLY A 323 -52.75 -27.61 1.26
C GLY A 323 -53.67 -26.38 1.17
N GLY A 324 -53.65 -25.51 0.18
CA GLY A 324 -52.85 -25.34 -1.01
C GLY A 324 -53.40 -24.13 -1.79
N THR A 325 -52.54 -23.53 -2.61
CA THR A 325 -52.85 -22.99 -3.95
C THR A 325 -53.75 -21.71 -4.07
N PRO A 326 -53.87 -21.05 -5.26
CA PRO A 326 -53.14 -19.82 -5.56
C PRO A 326 -54.03 -18.69 -6.17
N ALA A 327 -53.38 -17.71 -6.83
CA ALA A 327 -53.93 -16.70 -7.78
C ALA A 327 -54.46 -15.40 -7.13
N ALA A 328 -54.45 -14.21 -7.75
CA ALA A 328 -54.17 -13.81 -9.13
C ALA A 328 -53.78 -12.32 -9.19
N ALA A 329 -53.03 -11.97 -10.24
CA ALA A 329 -53.10 -10.76 -11.07
C ALA A 329 -53.56 -9.41 -10.48
N ARG A 330 -52.67 -8.41 -10.56
CA ARG A 330 -52.79 -7.25 -11.47
C ARG A 330 -51.47 -6.49 -11.53
#